data_AF-A0A2R7MEK1-F1
#
_entry.id   AF-A0A2R7MEK1-F1
#
_cell.length_a   1.000
_cell.length_b   1.000
_cell.length_c   1.000
_cell.angle_alpha   90.00
_cell.angle_beta   90.00
_cell.angle_gamma   90.00
#
_symmetry.space_group_name_H-M   'P 1'
#
loop_
_entity.id
_entity.type
_entity.pdbx_description
1 polymer ?
#
loop_
_entity_poly.entity_id
_entity_poly.type
_entity_poly.pdbx_seq_one_letter_code
_entity_poly.pdbx_strand_id
1 'polypeptide(L)'
;MALSLFTVFVRPHRGRLLVIVTTALVAVACALAQPLAAQALIEAVGANGAVLLCLATLVAITVLEAVAAGVHTAVLERAGARAVFDVRRGLA
;
A
#
# COMPACT_ATOMS: atom_id res chain seq x y z
N MET A 1 1.82 -27.98 -9.72
CA MET A 1 1.74 -28.36 -8.29
C MET A 1 1.93 -27.18 -7.32
N ALA A 2 2.66 -26.11 -7.67
CA ALA A 2 2.83 -24.93 -6.82
C ALA A 2 1.55 -24.06 -6.67
N LEU A 3 0.75 -23.91 -7.73
CA LEU A 3 -0.50 -23.13 -7.69
C LEU A 3 -1.59 -23.74 -6.78
N SER A 4 -1.65 -25.07 -6.65
CA SER A 4 -2.64 -25.76 -5.81
C SER A 4 -2.34 -25.67 -4.31
N LEU A 5 -1.06 -25.55 -3.93
CA LEU A 5 -0.66 -25.26 -2.55
C LEU A 5 -1.02 -23.82 -2.17
N PHE A 6 -0.85 -22.89 -3.10
CA PHE A 6 -1.20 -21.48 -2.90
C PHE A 6 -2.70 -21.34 -2.61
N THR A 7 -3.57 -21.99 -3.36
CA THR A 7 -5.03 -21.88 -3.17
C THR A 7 -5.54 -22.50 -1.88
N VAL A 8 -4.88 -23.54 -1.35
CA VAL A 8 -5.22 -24.16 -0.04
C VAL A 8 -4.79 -23.26 1.13
N PHE A 9 -3.61 -22.63 1.07
CA PHE A 9 -3.12 -21.72 2.11
C PHE A 9 -3.74 -20.32 2.05
N VAL A 10 -4.15 -19.86 0.87
CA VAL A 10 -4.74 -18.52 0.65
C VAL A 10 -6.20 -18.46 1.07
N ARG A 11 -6.97 -19.55 0.93
CA ARG A 11 -8.41 -19.58 1.20
C ARG A 11 -8.81 -19.11 2.61
N PRO A 12 -8.11 -19.49 3.69
CA PRO A 12 -8.40 -19.00 5.05
C PRO A 12 -8.03 -17.52 5.28
N HIS A 13 -7.29 -16.88 4.37
CA HIS A 13 -6.74 -15.53 4.54
C HIS A 13 -7.25 -14.51 3.52
N ARG A 14 -8.40 -14.81 2.87
CA ARG A 14 -9.07 -13.93 1.90
C ARG A 14 -9.24 -12.49 2.39
N GLY A 15 -9.58 -12.29 3.65
CA GLY A 15 -9.70 -10.95 4.24
C GLY A 15 -8.38 -10.16 4.24
N ARG A 16 -7.26 -10.80 4.58
CA ARG A 16 -5.93 -10.16 4.56
C ARG A 16 -5.46 -9.89 3.13
N LEU A 17 -5.73 -10.81 2.21
CA LEU A 17 -5.43 -10.62 0.80
C LEU A 17 -6.19 -9.45 0.18
N LEU A 18 -7.47 -9.30 0.54
CA LEU A 18 -8.27 -8.16 0.10
C LEU A 18 -7.66 -6.86 0.62
N VAL A 19 -7.28 -6.80 1.90
CA VAL A 19 -6.57 -5.63 2.47
C VAL A 19 -5.30 -5.33 1.69
N ILE A 20 -4.43 -6.33 1.46
CA ILE A 20 -3.16 -6.16 0.71
C ILE A 20 -3.41 -5.61 -0.70
N VAL A 21 -4.39 -6.15 -1.42
CA VAL A 21 -4.71 -5.71 -2.79
C VAL A 21 -5.27 -4.28 -2.76
N THR A 22 -6.18 -3.97 -1.83
CA THR A 22 -6.74 -2.62 -1.72
C THR A 22 -5.69 -1.59 -1.33
N THR A 23 -4.81 -1.87 -0.37
CA THR A 23 -3.72 -0.93 -0.01
C THR A 23 -2.71 -0.78 -1.13
N ALA A 24 -2.41 -1.86 -1.88
CA ALA A 24 -1.55 -1.77 -3.06
C ALA A 24 -2.17 -0.89 -4.15
N LEU A 25 -3.47 -1.04 -4.42
CA LEU A 25 -4.17 -0.20 -5.40
C LEU A 25 -4.20 1.27 -4.97
N VAL A 26 -4.45 1.54 -3.68
CA VAL A 26 -4.41 2.91 -3.13
C VAL A 26 -3.00 3.49 -3.22
N ALA A 27 -1.96 2.73 -2.90
CA ALA A 27 -0.58 3.18 -3.02
C ALA A 27 -0.23 3.53 -4.47
N VAL A 28 -0.59 2.68 -5.44
CA VAL A 28 -0.37 2.95 -6.87
C VAL A 28 -1.13 4.21 -7.31
N ALA A 29 -2.39 4.36 -6.90
CA ALA A 29 -3.17 5.55 -7.22
C ALA A 29 -2.53 6.82 -6.63
N CYS A 30 -2.02 6.77 -5.39
CA CYS A 30 -1.33 7.89 -4.76
C CYS A 30 -0.02 8.22 -5.48
N ALA A 31 0.79 7.21 -5.82
CA ALA A 31 2.04 7.40 -6.55
C ALA A 31 1.81 8.06 -7.92
N LEU A 32 0.71 7.72 -8.60
CA LEU A 32 0.32 8.36 -9.86
C LEU A 32 -0.25 9.77 -9.65
N ALA A 33 -0.89 10.05 -8.51
CA ALA A 33 -1.45 11.36 -8.19
C ALA A 33 -0.38 12.37 -7.74
N GLN A 34 0.74 11.92 -7.18
CA GLN A 34 1.85 12.78 -6.75
C GLN A 34 2.42 13.70 -7.85
N PRO A 35 2.79 13.21 -9.06
CA PRO A 35 3.30 14.08 -10.12
C PRO A 35 2.25 15.10 -10.60
N LEU A 36 0.97 14.71 -10.65
CA LEU A 36 -0.14 15.61 -11.00
C LEU A 36 -0.33 16.70 -9.95
N ALA A 37 -0.28 16.36 -8.66
CA ALA A 37 -0.37 17.32 -7.57
C ALA A 37 0.85 18.26 -7.53
N ALA A 38 2.04 17.74 -7.82
CA ALA A 38 3.26 18.54 -7.92
C ALA A 38 3.17 19.55 -9.08
N GLN A 39 2.66 19.13 -10.24
CA GLN A 39 2.43 20.03 -11.36
C GLN A 39 1.41 21.14 -11.00
N ALA A 40 0.28 20.78 -10.39
CA ALA A 40 -0.72 21.75 -9.96
C ALA A 40 -0.16 22.78 -8.95
N LEU A 41 0.76 22.34 -8.07
CA LEU A 41 1.46 23.24 -7.16
C LEU A 41 2.36 24.22 -7.91
N ILE A 42 3.13 23.74 -8.89
CA ILE A 42 4.01 24.59 -9.71
C ILE A 42 3.19 25.64 -10.48
N GLU A 43 2.08 25.23 -11.08
CA GLU A 43 1.17 26.13 -11.79
C GLU A 43 0.54 27.18 -10.85
N ALA A 44 0.12 26.76 -9.65
CA ALA A 44 -0.46 27.66 -8.65
C ALA A 44 0.55 28.71 -8.14
N VAL A 45 1.82 28.34 -8.00
CA VAL A 45 2.90 29.28 -7.62
C VAL A 45 3.13 30.31 -8.72
N GLY A 46 3.13 29.90 -9.99
CA GLY A 46 3.29 30.81 -11.13
C GLY A 46 2.11 31.78 -11.31
N ALA A 47 0.90 31.37 -10.92
CA ALA A 47 -0.34 32.13 -11.13
C ALA A 47 -0.80 32.95 -9.90
N ASN A 48 -0.03 33.02 -8.80
CA ASN A 48 -0.50 33.57 -7.50
C ASN A 48 -1.81 32.91 -7.02
N GLY A 49 -1.99 31.63 -7.34
CA GLY A 49 -3.16 30.85 -6.96
C GLY A 49 -3.13 30.37 -5.50
N ALA A 50 -4.05 29.47 -5.15
CA ALA A 50 -4.16 28.92 -3.80
C ALA A 50 -3.07 27.87 -3.49
N VAL A 51 -1.81 28.31 -3.37
CA VAL A 51 -0.63 27.46 -3.13
C VAL A 51 -0.79 26.57 -1.89
N LEU A 52 -1.35 27.12 -0.80
CA LEU A 52 -1.63 26.38 0.44
C LEU A 52 -2.57 25.19 0.21
N LEU A 53 -3.56 25.34 -0.66
CA LEU A 53 -4.51 24.27 -0.97
C LEU A 53 -3.84 23.15 -1.77
N CYS A 54 -3.05 23.50 -2.80
CA CYS A 54 -2.27 22.53 -3.56
C CYS A 54 -1.26 21.77 -2.67
N LEU A 55 -0.59 22.48 -1.77
CA LEU A 55 0.38 21.90 -0.84
C LEU A 55 -0.29 20.96 0.16
N ALA A 56 -1.45 21.33 0.71
CA ALA A 56 -2.24 20.47 1.59
C ALA A 56 -2.68 19.18 0.89
N THR A 57 -3.11 19.26 -0.37
CA THR A 57 -3.49 18.08 -1.17
C THR A 57 -2.31 17.14 -1.39
N LEU A 58 -1.13 17.68 -1.70
CA LEU A 58 0.08 16.90 -1.92
C LEU A 58 0.51 16.18 -0.63
N VAL A 59 0.51 16.89 0.50
CA VAL A 59 0.77 16.29 1.83
C VAL A 59 -0.24 15.17 2.13
N ALA A 60 -1.53 15.40 1.88
CA ALA A 60 -2.56 14.39 2.13
C ALA A 60 -2.35 13.11 1.31
N ILE A 61 -2.00 13.24 0.02
CA ILE A 61 -1.70 12.10 -0.85
C ILE A 61 -0.48 11.33 -0.34
N THR A 62 0.60 12.03 0.04
CA THR A 62 1.82 11.39 0.55
C THR A 62 1.59 10.68 1.89
N VAL A 63 0.83 11.27 2.81
CA VAL A 63 0.49 10.63 4.09
C VAL A 63 -0.34 9.38 3.85
N LEU A 64 -1.33 9.43 2.95
CA LEU A 64 -2.18 8.29 2.63
C LEU A 64 -1.36 7.14 2.02
N GLU A 65 -0.44 7.45 1.11
CA GLU A 65 0.49 6.48 0.53
C GLU A 65 1.36 5.82 1.62
N ALA A 66 1.95 6.61 2.51
CA ALA A 66 2.81 6.11 3.57
C ALA A 66 2.06 5.17 4.53
N VAL A 67 0.81 5.50 4.88
CA VAL A 67 -0.06 4.63 5.68
C VAL A 67 -0.34 3.32 4.94
N ALA A 68 -0.69 3.38 3.65
CA ALA A 68 -0.96 2.19 2.85
C ALA A 68 0.27 1.27 2.76
N ALA A 69 1.46 1.85 2.54
CA ALA A 69 2.73 1.14 2.53
C ALA A 69 3.04 0.50 3.89
N GLY A 70 2.86 1.23 4.99
CA GLY A 70 3.07 0.71 6.34
C GLY A 70 2.16 -0.48 6.67
N VAL A 71 0.88 -0.40 6.30
CA VAL A 71 -0.07 -1.51 6.46
C VAL A 71 0.35 -2.72 5.61
N HIS A 72 0.76 -2.49 4.35
CA HIS A 72 1.22 -3.55 3.47
C HIS A 72 2.41 -4.31 4.07
N THR A 73 3.44 -3.57 4.51
CA THR A 73 4.66 -4.15 5.12
C THR A 73 4.32 -4.92 6.40
N ALA A 74 3.51 -4.34 7.30
CA ALA A 74 3.13 -5.01 8.55
C ALA A 74 2.37 -6.32 8.32
N VAL A 75 1.51 -6.38 7.30
CA VAL A 75 0.79 -7.61 6.95
C VAL A 75 1.75 -8.65 6.35
N LEU A 76 2.68 -8.20 5.49
CA LEU A 76 3.65 -9.08 4.85
C LEU A 76 4.61 -9.72 5.86
N GLU A 77 5.13 -8.93 6.81
CA GLU A 77 6.00 -9.41 7.88
C GLU A 77 5.30 -10.45 8.76
N ARG A 78 4.05 -10.17 9.17
CA ARG A 78 3.24 -11.11 9.97
C ARG A 78 2.95 -12.41 9.22
N ALA A 79 2.78 -12.35 7.90
CA ALA A 79 2.59 -13.53 7.07
C ALA A 79 3.88 -14.35 6.95
N GLY A 80 5.03 -13.69 6.73
CA GLY A 80 6.34 -14.34 6.71
C GLY A 80 6.69 -15.03 8.02
N ALA A 81 6.46 -14.34 9.16
CA ALA A 81 6.71 -14.90 10.49
C ALA A 81 5.87 -16.17 10.76
N ARG A 82 4.59 -16.18 10.33
CA ARG A 82 3.72 -17.35 10.44
C ARG A 82 4.19 -18.51 9.56
N ALA A 83 4.58 -18.24 8.32
CA ALA A 83 5.09 -19.27 7.43
C ALA A 83 6.34 -19.97 8.00
N VAL A 84 7.28 -19.21 8.58
CA VAL A 84 8.48 -19.77 9.22
C VAL A 84 8.10 -20.60 10.46
N PHE A 85 7.14 -20.14 11.26
CA PHE A 85 6.67 -20.88 12.42
C PHE A 85 6.03 -22.23 12.04
N ASP A 86 5.18 -22.24 11.01
CA ASP A 86 4.53 -23.47 10.53
C ASP A 86 5.54 -24.48 9.99
N VAL A 87 6.57 -24.03 9.26
CA VAL A 87 7.67 -24.89 8.79
C VAL A 87 8.45 -25.48 9.97
N ARG A 88 8.79 -24.68 10.98
CA ARG A 88 9.50 -25.17 12.18
C ARG A 88 8.67 -26.21 12.95
N ARG A 89 7.35 -26.02 13.03
CA ARG A 89 6.45 -26.94 13.72
C ARG A 89 6.24 -28.24 12.96
N GLY A 90 6.29 -28.23 11.62
CA GLY A 90 6.20 -29.44 10.81
C GLY A 90 7.49 -30.28 10.75
N LEU A 91 8.63 -29.71 11.19
CA LEU A 91 9.92 -30.39 11.29
C LEU A 91 10.18 -31.00 12.68
N ALA A 92 9.30 -30.76 13.66
CA ALA A 92 9.33 -31.31 15.01
C ALA A 92 8.28 -32.40 15.17
#